data_AF-A0A5A8CTM5-F1
#
_entry.id   AF-A0A5A8CTM5-F1
#
_cell.length_a   1.000
_cell.length_b   1.000
_cell.length_c   1.000
_cell.angle_alpha   90.00
_cell.angle_beta   90.00
_cell.angle_gamma   90.00
#
_symmetry.space_group_name_H-M   'P 1'
#
loop_
_entity.id
_entity.type
_entity.pdbx_description
1 polymer ?
#
loop_
_entity_poly.entity_id
_entity_poly.type
_entity_poly.pdbx_seq_one_letter_code
_entity_poly.pdbx_strand_id
1 'polypeptide(L)'
;MSGANRPEARRRAFAVVVGTTGAGKTKLSIDLCEALDGEVINADSMQMYKDLDVATAKVTREEARGVPHHLLSFLEPWESFTVRDFRRAAAAAIDDVLDRGKLPVVVGGTGYYVQALLRESLLEAEEAGCGTAAELQRAPEHGEGASSTAAAAASTGAAGRKRPRPTELPPGWSSMSPYERLVAVDPDAARRVHPGNTRRVQSALDVFLRTGVPATELTRAQGRRLAGAGRPAATGVPAAAPLAVVLWVDADTDVLDRRLDGRVGSMLRAGLLGEGLLVAIGYKELSPYFKHLEQARLDAADHPLAARCTAEGDAPLAAGGDAASSGAAAWAEADELLREGVRLLQLRTRQYARDQLGWIRRRFRDRGVSLTRVDSSDASRWNELVREPATLAAGPLAALAPRLRAPGAKVSDEELAPFLVPEDTVTHREAEEWRKYRCRVCGSVLNGSHEWTSHLEAAGHRSKVHGLRKRATRFLAMADAMRAKGLDEAGVRRETHRVPGFRALGSEERAAELIAWLEGRKHQELFDLPWPAEDGVPGGEIAIENLPAAAALLQQAKAAGAADGSDERV
;
A
#
# COMPACT_ATOMS: atom_id res chain seq x y z
N MET A 1 52.13 -5.03 -2.80
CA MET A 1 51.31 -6.12 -2.24
C MET A 1 49.85 -5.76 -2.41
N SER A 2 49.09 -6.73 -2.90
CA SER A 2 47.72 -6.69 -3.44
C SER A 2 46.81 -5.54 -2.98
N GLY A 3 46.46 -4.66 -3.93
CA GLY A 3 45.22 -3.91 -3.86
C GLY A 3 44.07 -4.92 -3.95
N ALA A 4 43.30 -5.05 -2.87
CA ALA A 4 42.12 -5.89 -2.83
C ALA A 4 41.15 -5.41 -3.91
N ASN A 5 41.04 -6.20 -4.98
CA ASN A 5 40.07 -5.99 -6.05
C ASN A 5 38.68 -6.10 -5.42
N ARG A 6 38.00 -4.96 -5.19
CA ARG A 6 36.57 -4.97 -4.86
C ARG A 6 35.87 -5.66 -6.03
N PRO A 7 35.04 -6.70 -5.82
CA PRO A 7 34.29 -7.28 -6.92
C PRO A 7 33.46 -6.18 -7.57
N GLU A 8 33.65 -5.95 -8.87
CA GLU A 8 32.77 -5.09 -9.66
C GLU A 8 31.33 -5.55 -9.43
N ALA A 9 30.45 -4.64 -9.01
CA ALA A 9 29.07 -4.97 -8.71
C ALA A 9 28.41 -5.59 -9.97
N ARG A 10 28.01 -6.87 -9.88
CA ARG A 10 27.41 -7.60 -11.01
C ARG A 10 26.02 -7.03 -11.31
N ARG A 11 25.91 -6.25 -12.39
CA ARG A 11 24.66 -5.58 -12.79
C ARG A 11 23.55 -6.59 -13.08
N ARG A 12 22.33 -6.33 -12.58
CA ARG A 12 21.15 -7.19 -12.82
C ARG A 12 20.39 -6.73 -14.06
N ALA A 13 20.01 -7.67 -14.91
CA ALA A 13 19.22 -7.44 -16.12
C ALA A 13 17.98 -8.33 -16.11
N PHE A 14 16.79 -7.77 -16.23
CA PHE A 14 15.55 -8.56 -16.18
C PHE A 14 14.39 -7.90 -16.94
N ALA A 15 13.50 -8.70 -17.51
CA ALA A 15 12.23 -8.21 -18.05
C ALA A 15 11.18 -8.11 -16.94
N VAL A 16 10.25 -7.17 -17.06
CA VAL A 16 9.15 -6.99 -16.11
C VAL A 16 7.84 -6.97 -16.88
N VAL A 17 6.89 -7.82 -16.49
CA VAL A 17 5.52 -7.84 -17.03
C VAL A 17 4.56 -7.27 -15.99
N VAL A 18 4.05 -6.07 -16.27
CA VAL A 18 3.06 -5.37 -15.44
C VAL A 18 1.72 -5.26 -16.15
N GLY A 19 0.65 -5.09 -15.40
CA GLY A 19 -0.71 -5.02 -15.94
C GLY A 19 -1.76 -5.34 -14.90
N THR A 20 -3.01 -5.06 -15.22
CA THR A 20 -4.15 -5.34 -14.33
C THR A 20 -4.38 -6.84 -14.20
N THR A 21 -5.01 -7.27 -13.11
CA THR A 21 -5.54 -8.63 -13.00
C THR A 21 -6.49 -8.92 -14.18
N GLY A 22 -6.41 -10.11 -14.79
CA GLY A 22 -7.22 -10.44 -15.98
C GLY A 22 -6.68 -9.96 -17.34
N ALA A 23 -5.61 -9.17 -17.40
CA ALA A 23 -5.01 -8.71 -18.66
C ALA A 23 -4.16 -9.77 -19.39
N GLY A 24 -3.86 -10.91 -18.77
CA GLY A 24 -3.05 -11.97 -19.40
C GLY A 24 -1.55 -11.92 -19.10
N LYS A 25 -1.13 -11.27 -18.00
CA LYS A 25 0.28 -11.21 -17.57
C LYS A 25 0.98 -12.57 -17.55
N THR A 26 0.35 -13.57 -16.92
CA THR A 26 0.90 -14.93 -16.81
C THR A 26 1.10 -15.58 -18.17
N LYS A 27 0.13 -15.43 -19.08
CA LYS A 27 0.24 -15.95 -20.45
C LYS A 27 1.43 -15.33 -21.16
N LEU A 28 1.57 -13.99 -21.08
CA LEU A 28 2.67 -13.28 -21.73
C LEU A 28 4.03 -13.68 -21.15
N SER A 29 4.13 -13.86 -19.83
CA SER A 29 5.40 -14.22 -19.23
C SER A 29 5.89 -15.60 -19.65
N ILE A 30 4.98 -16.57 -19.78
CA ILE A 30 5.31 -17.90 -20.29
C ILE A 30 5.70 -17.81 -21.77
N ASP A 31 4.92 -17.11 -22.59
CA ASP A 31 5.23 -16.92 -24.01
C ASP A 31 6.60 -16.27 -24.23
N LEU A 32 6.97 -15.33 -23.36
CA LEU A 32 8.26 -14.65 -23.38
C LEU A 32 9.40 -15.59 -22.97
N CYS A 33 9.20 -16.39 -21.92
CA CYS A 33 10.19 -17.36 -21.47
C CYS A 33 10.44 -18.45 -22.51
N GLU A 34 9.39 -18.93 -23.20
CA GLU A 34 9.55 -19.88 -24.31
C GLU A 34 10.30 -19.28 -25.50
N ALA A 35 10.07 -17.99 -25.79
CA ALA A 35 10.67 -17.33 -26.94
C ALA A 35 12.13 -16.90 -26.69
N LEU A 36 12.49 -16.58 -25.45
CA LEU A 36 13.78 -15.96 -25.09
C LEU A 36 14.61 -16.77 -24.07
N ASP A 37 14.28 -18.07 -23.89
CA ASP A 37 14.91 -18.97 -22.91
C ASP A 37 14.98 -18.34 -21.50
N GLY A 38 13.80 -18.00 -20.98
CA GLY A 38 13.64 -17.30 -19.71
C GLY A 38 13.08 -18.16 -18.58
N GLU A 39 13.09 -17.60 -17.37
CA GLU A 39 12.43 -18.16 -16.20
C GLU A 39 11.59 -17.08 -15.49
N VAL A 40 10.44 -17.47 -14.95
CA VAL A 40 9.50 -16.53 -14.32
C VAL A 40 9.85 -16.31 -12.86
N ILE A 41 9.83 -15.06 -12.41
CA ILE A 41 9.96 -14.67 -11.00
C ILE A 41 8.66 -14.01 -10.58
N ASN A 42 7.92 -14.65 -9.67
CA ASN A 42 6.65 -14.14 -9.17
C ASN A 42 6.86 -12.88 -8.31
N ALA A 43 6.07 -11.83 -8.59
CA ALA A 43 6.02 -10.58 -7.85
C ALA A 43 4.57 -10.23 -7.44
N ASP A 44 3.79 -11.25 -7.07
CA ASP A 44 2.43 -11.09 -6.54
C ASP A 44 2.40 -11.53 -5.07
N SER A 45 2.11 -10.59 -4.16
CA SER A 45 2.20 -10.85 -2.71
C SER A 45 1.29 -11.99 -2.23
N MET A 46 0.22 -12.31 -2.95
CA MET A 46 -0.70 -13.37 -2.54
C MET A 46 -0.33 -14.73 -3.12
N GLN A 47 0.31 -14.79 -4.29
CA GLN A 47 0.65 -16.05 -4.97
C GLN A 47 1.86 -16.76 -4.35
N MET A 48 2.58 -16.10 -3.43
CA MET A 48 3.71 -16.66 -2.70
C MET A 48 3.29 -17.69 -1.64
N TYR A 49 2.07 -17.61 -1.13
CA TYR A 49 1.54 -18.49 -0.08
C TYR A 49 1.05 -19.82 -0.64
N LYS A 50 1.28 -20.92 0.06
CA LYS A 50 0.75 -22.26 -0.26
C LYS A 50 -0.77 -22.34 -0.09
N ASP A 51 -1.37 -23.34 -0.72
CA ASP A 51 -2.78 -23.75 -0.56
C ASP A 51 -3.85 -22.68 -0.87
N LEU A 52 -3.47 -21.61 -1.59
CA LEU A 52 -4.35 -20.54 -2.06
C LEU A 52 -4.32 -20.43 -3.59
N ASP A 53 -4.45 -21.55 -4.30
CA ASP A 53 -4.17 -21.64 -5.74
C ASP A 53 -5.29 -20.99 -6.57
N VAL A 54 -6.54 -21.32 -6.27
CA VAL A 54 -7.73 -20.80 -6.98
C VAL A 54 -7.98 -19.35 -6.62
N ALA A 55 -7.97 -19.00 -5.34
CA ALA A 55 -8.25 -17.65 -4.84
C ALA A 55 -7.25 -16.61 -5.35
N THR A 56 -5.99 -17.00 -5.55
CA THR A 56 -4.93 -16.10 -6.04
C THR A 56 -4.66 -16.26 -7.54
N ALA A 57 -5.40 -17.16 -8.21
CA ALA A 57 -5.23 -17.56 -9.61
C ALA A 57 -3.78 -17.81 -9.98
N LYS A 58 -3.17 -18.77 -9.28
CA LYS A 58 -1.85 -19.27 -9.64
C LYS A 58 -1.92 -20.03 -10.95
N VAL A 59 -0.80 -20.01 -11.65
CA VAL A 59 -0.61 -20.78 -12.88
C VAL A 59 -0.64 -22.27 -12.55
N THR A 60 -1.38 -23.07 -13.33
CA THR A 60 -1.31 -24.54 -13.17
C THR A 60 -0.04 -25.10 -13.83
N ARG A 61 0.29 -26.37 -13.54
CA ARG A 61 1.47 -27.02 -14.14
C ARG A 61 1.33 -27.14 -15.66
N GLU A 62 0.12 -27.39 -16.14
CA GLU A 62 -0.20 -27.49 -17.57
C GLU A 62 -0.06 -26.12 -18.24
N GLU A 63 -0.60 -25.07 -17.63
CA GLU A 63 -0.49 -23.70 -18.14
C GLU A 63 0.96 -23.22 -18.18
N ALA A 64 1.76 -23.58 -17.17
CA ALA A 64 3.17 -23.20 -17.08
C ALA A 64 4.03 -23.77 -18.23
N ARG A 65 3.56 -24.82 -18.94
CA ARG A 65 4.26 -25.41 -20.10
C ARG A 65 5.73 -25.77 -19.85
N GLY A 66 6.05 -26.16 -18.62
CA GLY A 66 7.41 -26.50 -18.20
C GLY A 66 8.34 -25.31 -17.90
N VAL A 67 7.85 -24.06 -18.00
CA VAL A 67 8.63 -22.86 -17.62
C VAL A 67 8.79 -22.80 -16.10
N PRO A 68 10.02 -22.72 -15.56
CA PRO A 68 10.26 -22.57 -14.13
C PRO A 68 9.66 -21.28 -13.56
N HIS A 69 9.02 -21.38 -12.39
CA HIS A 69 8.45 -20.27 -11.65
C HIS A 69 9.10 -20.18 -10.26
N HIS A 70 9.81 -19.09 -10.01
CA HIS A 70 10.42 -18.76 -8.73
C HIS A 70 9.46 -17.94 -7.86
N LEU A 71 9.60 -18.04 -6.54
CA LEU A 71 8.80 -17.32 -5.54
C LEU A 71 7.28 -17.59 -5.62
N LEU A 72 6.88 -18.76 -6.10
CA LEU A 72 5.48 -19.20 -6.16
C LEU A 72 5.25 -20.30 -5.13
N SER A 73 4.17 -20.20 -4.33
CA SER A 73 3.76 -21.23 -3.36
C SER A 73 4.88 -21.74 -2.43
N PHE A 74 5.72 -20.84 -1.89
CA PHE A 74 6.83 -21.23 -1.01
C PHE A 74 6.63 -20.86 0.46
N LEU A 75 5.70 -19.94 0.76
CA LEU A 75 5.39 -19.49 2.12
C LEU A 75 4.18 -20.22 2.70
N GLU A 76 4.21 -20.49 3.99
CA GLU A 76 3.03 -20.95 4.71
C GLU A 76 2.05 -19.79 4.96
N PRO A 77 0.71 -20.01 4.99
CA PRO A 77 -0.28 -18.94 5.15
C PRO A 77 -0.15 -18.08 6.41
N TRP A 78 0.51 -18.58 7.47
CA TRP A 78 0.74 -17.86 8.73
C TRP A 78 2.09 -17.12 8.77
N GLU A 79 2.94 -17.31 7.76
CA GLU A 79 4.22 -16.61 7.69
C GLU A 79 4.03 -15.16 7.24
N SER A 80 4.82 -14.26 7.82
CA SER A 80 4.86 -12.87 7.38
C SER A 80 5.94 -12.68 6.32
N PHE A 81 5.62 -12.00 5.22
CA PHE A 81 6.59 -11.69 4.18
C PHE A 81 6.58 -10.21 3.81
N THR A 82 7.73 -9.55 3.92
CA THR A 82 7.86 -8.11 3.68
C THR A 82 8.38 -7.81 2.27
N VAL A 83 8.27 -6.55 1.86
CA VAL A 83 8.91 -6.07 0.62
C VAL A 83 10.44 -6.25 0.64
N ARG A 84 11.07 -6.22 1.83
CA ARG A 84 12.52 -6.42 1.97
C ARG A 84 12.89 -7.87 1.72
N ASP A 85 12.12 -8.79 2.31
CA ASP A 85 12.29 -10.23 2.10
C ASP A 85 12.09 -10.57 0.63
N PHE A 86 11.05 -10.00 0.02
CA PHE A 86 10.81 -10.10 -1.42
C PHE A 86 12.01 -9.61 -2.22
N ARG A 87 12.51 -8.39 -1.98
CA ARG A 87 13.65 -7.84 -2.75
C ARG A 87 14.85 -8.76 -2.67
N ARG A 88 15.21 -9.23 -1.47
CA ARG A 88 16.35 -10.12 -1.26
C ARG A 88 16.16 -11.45 -2.00
N ALA A 89 14.99 -12.07 -1.86
CA ALA A 89 14.69 -13.36 -2.47
C ALA A 89 14.63 -13.25 -4.01
N ALA A 90 13.98 -12.21 -4.53
CA ALA A 90 13.88 -11.96 -5.97
C ALA A 90 15.24 -11.55 -6.58
N ALA A 91 16.05 -10.75 -5.89
CA ALA A 91 17.41 -10.43 -6.35
C ALA A 91 18.27 -11.70 -6.44
N ALA A 92 18.20 -12.59 -5.45
CA ALA A 92 18.90 -13.87 -5.48
C ALA A 92 18.41 -14.77 -6.63
N ALA A 93 17.09 -14.86 -6.86
CA ALA A 93 16.53 -15.60 -7.98
C ALA A 93 16.93 -15.01 -9.34
N ILE A 94 16.93 -13.68 -9.47
CA ILE A 94 17.44 -12.98 -10.67
C ILE A 94 18.90 -13.34 -10.91
N ASP A 95 19.73 -13.31 -9.85
CA ASP A 95 21.14 -13.59 -9.97
C ASP A 95 21.40 -15.04 -10.40
N ASP A 96 20.67 -15.99 -9.82
CA ASP A 96 20.69 -17.42 -10.14
C ASP A 96 20.25 -17.73 -11.59
N VAL A 97 19.15 -17.12 -12.06
CA VAL A 97 18.67 -17.26 -13.45
C VAL A 97 19.69 -16.68 -14.44
N LEU A 98 20.25 -15.52 -14.14
CA LEU A 98 21.28 -14.89 -14.98
C LEU A 98 22.57 -15.71 -15.02
N ASP A 99 22.96 -16.34 -13.91
CA ASP A 99 24.15 -17.20 -13.85
C ASP A 99 23.99 -18.50 -14.67
N ARG A 100 22.74 -18.93 -14.93
CA ARG A 100 22.42 -19.96 -15.93
C ARG A 100 22.40 -19.45 -17.38
N GLY A 101 22.65 -18.16 -17.62
CA GLY A 101 22.61 -17.55 -18.94
C GLY A 101 21.21 -17.31 -19.49
N LYS A 102 20.17 -17.34 -18.64
CA LYS A 102 18.77 -17.19 -19.02
C LYS A 102 18.24 -15.80 -18.70
N LEU A 103 17.11 -15.43 -19.32
CA LEU A 103 16.43 -14.15 -19.04
C LEU A 103 15.49 -14.28 -17.82
N PRO A 104 15.69 -13.52 -16.72
CA PRO A 104 14.72 -13.43 -15.66
C PRO A 104 13.52 -12.58 -16.10
N VAL A 105 12.31 -13.11 -15.94
CA VAL A 105 11.04 -12.42 -16.26
C VAL A 105 10.24 -12.23 -14.97
N VAL A 106 10.24 -11.01 -14.44
CA VAL A 106 9.51 -10.65 -13.22
C VAL A 106 8.05 -10.34 -13.55
N VAL A 107 7.10 -11.00 -12.89
CA VAL A 107 5.66 -10.91 -13.24
C VAL A 107 4.82 -10.74 -11.99
N GLY A 108 3.96 -9.73 -11.95
CA GLY A 108 3.05 -9.61 -10.82
C GLY A 108 2.12 -8.40 -10.85
N GLY A 109 1.05 -8.49 -10.05
CA GLY A 109 0.13 -7.37 -9.82
C GLY A 109 0.57 -6.42 -8.70
N THR A 110 1.60 -6.78 -7.92
CA THR A 110 2.06 -5.98 -6.79
C THR A 110 3.09 -4.96 -7.25
N GLY A 111 2.60 -3.84 -7.77
CA GLY A 111 3.46 -2.77 -8.32
C GLY A 111 4.57 -2.31 -7.36
N TYR A 112 4.29 -2.28 -6.05
CA TYR A 112 5.28 -1.89 -5.04
C TYR A 112 6.50 -2.83 -4.98
N TYR A 113 6.29 -4.14 -5.18
CA TYR A 113 7.37 -5.14 -5.22
C TYR A 113 8.25 -4.94 -6.45
N VAL A 114 7.63 -4.73 -7.60
CA VAL A 114 8.34 -4.39 -8.85
C VAL A 114 9.13 -3.08 -8.68
N GLN A 115 8.55 -2.07 -8.03
CA GLN A 115 9.23 -0.81 -7.76
C GLN A 115 10.47 -0.98 -6.88
N ALA A 116 10.40 -1.85 -5.86
CA ALA A 116 11.51 -2.18 -4.98
C ALA A 116 12.67 -2.90 -5.69
N LEU A 117 12.39 -3.64 -6.76
CA LEU A 117 13.42 -4.27 -7.59
C LEU A 117 14.05 -3.31 -8.59
N LEU A 118 13.26 -2.41 -9.16
CA LEU A 118 13.73 -1.41 -10.11
C LEU A 118 14.53 -0.28 -9.43
N ARG A 119 14.41 -0.11 -8.11
CA ARG A 119 15.00 1.02 -7.37
C ARG A 119 15.51 0.61 -5.99
N GLU A 120 16.83 0.66 -5.83
CA GLU A 120 17.50 0.29 -4.57
C GLU A 120 17.23 1.26 -3.42
N SER A 121 17.04 2.55 -3.71
CA SER A 121 16.88 3.64 -2.72
C SER A 121 15.59 3.61 -1.89
N LEU A 122 14.63 2.74 -2.22
CA LEU A 122 13.32 2.70 -1.54
C LEU A 122 13.32 1.96 -0.20
N LEU A 123 14.36 1.17 0.14
CA LEU A 123 14.25 0.17 1.22
C LEU A 123 15.40 0.12 2.24
N GLU A 124 16.54 0.79 2.01
CA GLU A 124 17.75 0.58 2.83
C GLU A 124 17.90 1.50 4.03
N ALA A 125 16.83 2.22 4.43
CA ALA A 125 16.83 3.13 5.59
C ALA A 125 17.26 2.45 6.91
N GLU A 126 17.32 1.12 6.94
CA GLU A 126 17.56 0.33 8.15
C GLU A 126 18.87 -0.48 8.14
N GLU A 127 19.68 -0.46 7.07
CA GLU A 127 20.94 -1.23 7.04
C GLU A 127 22.14 -0.51 7.68
N ALA A 128 22.02 0.80 7.93
CA ALA A 128 23.02 1.57 8.67
C ALA A 128 22.87 1.40 10.20
N GLY A 129 22.93 0.15 10.68
CA GLY A 129 23.05 -0.20 12.10
C GLY A 129 21.74 -0.51 12.83
N CYS A 130 21.67 -1.75 13.33
CA CYS A 130 20.69 -2.30 14.29
C CYS A 130 19.48 -3.08 13.71
N GLY A 131 19.28 -4.28 14.26
CA GLY A 131 18.51 -5.39 13.67
C GLY A 131 16.98 -5.28 13.64
N THR A 132 16.44 -5.87 12.57
CA THR A 132 15.07 -6.41 12.36
C THR A 132 13.87 -5.51 12.71
N ALA A 133 13.31 -4.87 11.66
CA ALA A 133 11.98 -4.24 11.64
C ALA A 133 11.07 -4.95 10.62
N ALA A 134 10.73 -6.22 10.89
CA ALA A 134 10.05 -7.08 9.93
C ALA A 134 8.51 -6.95 9.87
N GLU A 135 7.85 -6.06 10.63
CA GLU A 135 6.40 -6.25 10.88
C GLU A 135 5.42 -5.19 10.34
N LEU A 136 5.83 -4.09 9.71
CA LEU A 136 4.84 -3.03 9.34
C LEU A 136 4.69 -2.65 7.86
N GLN A 137 5.57 -3.09 6.96
CA GLN A 137 5.48 -2.78 5.53
C GLN A 137 4.86 -3.94 4.73
N ARG A 138 3.59 -4.29 4.99
CA ARG A 138 2.79 -5.04 4.01
C ARG A 138 2.48 -4.09 2.85
N ALA A 139 2.34 -4.65 1.64
CA ALA A 139 1.79 -3.93 0.50
C ALA A 139 0.47 -3.24 0.91
N PRO A 140 0.17 -2.04 0.37
CA PRO A 140 -1.09 -1.38 0.68
C PRO A 140 -2.25 -2.30 0.33
N GLU A 141 -2.96 -2.78 1.36
CA GLU A 141 -4.28 -3.35 1.21
C GLU A 141 -5.15 -2.24 0.63
N HIS A 142 -5.51 -2.38 -0.64
CA HIS A 142 -6.51 -1.53 -1.26
C HIS A 142 -7.81 -1.73 -0.48
N GLY A 143 -8.38 -0.64 0.06
CA GLY A 143 -9.66 -0.63 0.78
C GLY A 143 -9.57 -0.02 2.17
N GLU A 144 -9.75 1.30 2.26
CA GLU A 144 -10.10 1.96 3.52
C GLU A 144 -11.46 1.43 3.99
N GLY A 145 -11.49 0.79 5.16
CA GLY A 145 -12.70 0.23 5.76
C GLY A 145 -12.42 -1.05 6.56
N ALA A 146 -11.71 -0.93 7.69
CA ALA A 146 -11.65 -1.97 8.70
C ALA A 146 -12.08 -1.37 10.04
N SER A 147 -13.37 -1.53 10.33
CA SER A 147 -13.92 -1.43 11.68
C SER A 147 -13.36 -2.56 12.54
N SER A 148 -13.06 -2.22 13.79
CA SER A 148 -12.57 -3.09 14.85
C SER A 148 -13.59 -4.17 15.20
N THR A 149 -13.37 -5.43 14.79
CA THR A 149 -13.83 -6.64 15.50
C THR A 149 -13.15 -7.87 14.89
N ALA A 150 -11.93 -8.18 15.35
CA ALA A 150 -11.30 -9.49 15.21
C ALA A 150 -10.23 -9.62 16.30
N ALA A 151 -10.66 -9.45 17.55
CA ALA A 151 -9.86 -9.66 18.75
C ALA A 151 -10.54 -10.71 19.61
N ALA A 152 -10.56 -11.96 19.14
CA ALA A 152 -10.79 -13.16 19.95
C ALA A 152 -10.65 -14.39 19.04
N ALA A 153 -9.51 -15.07 19.16
CA ALA A 153 -9.23 -16.48 18.82
C ALA A 153 -7.88 -16.62 18.10
N ALA A 154 -6.81 -16.79 18.89
CA ALA A 154 -5.60 -17.55 18.57
C ALA A 154 -4.54 -17.30 19.66
N SER A 155 -4.81 -17.79 20.87
CA SER A 155 -3.75 -18.02 21.86
C SER A 155 -3.45 -19.51 21.84
N THR A 156 -2.45 -19.92 21.06
CA THR A 156 -1.51 -21.02 21.37
C THR A 156 -0.60 -21.27 20.16
N GLY A 157 0.71 -21.05 20.34
CA GLY A 157 1.74 -21.85 19.68
C GLY A 157 2.38 -21.34 18.39
N ALA A 158 3.11 -20.21 18.44
CA ALA A 158 4.36 -20.02 17.68
C ALA A 158 5.03 -18.71 18.15
N ALA A 159 6.20 -18.83 18.80
CA ALA A 159 6.92 -17.72 19.40
C ALA A 159 7.65 -16.86 18.35
N GLY A 160 6.94 -15.96 17.70
CA GLY A 160 7.53 -14.74 17.12
C GLY A 160 7.70 -13.71 18.24
N ARG A 161 8.94 -13.45 18.68
CA ARG A 161 9.22 -12.44 19.72
C ARG A 161 8.81 -11.04 19.22
N LYS A 162 7.64 -10.53 19.63
CA LYS A 162 7.34 -9.09 19.58
C LYS A 162 8.27 -8.37 20.55
N ARG A 163 9.25 -7.61 20.04
CA ARG A 163 10.11 -6.76 20.89
C ARG A 163 9.31 -5.55 21.39
N PRO A 164 9.59 -5.07 22.62
CA PRO A 164 8.84 -3.98 23.24
C PRO A 164 9.00 -2.68 22.45
N ARG A 165 7.91 -1.89 22.36
CA ARG A 165 7.99 -0.48 21.92
C ARG A 165 8.95 0.26 22.86
N PRO A 166 9.65 1.32 22.39
CA PRO A 166 10.37 2.22 23.28
C PRO A 166 9.42 2.62 24.42
N THR A 167 9.82 2.31 25.65
CA THR A 167 8.96 2.40 26.83
C THR A 167 8.64 3.85 27.18
N GLU A 168 9.44 4.80 26.68
CA GLU A 168 9.26 6.23 26.90
C GLU A 168 9.25 6.98 25.56
N LEU A 169 8.11 7.61 25.28
CA LEU A 169 8.00 8.57 24.19
C LEU A 169 8.74 9.86 24.59
N PRO A 170 9.30 10.62 23.64
CA PRO A 170 9.89 11.91 23.93
C PRO A 170 8.94 12.82 24.75
N PRO A 171 9.46 13.64 25.68
CA PRO A 171 8.64 14.54 26.48
C PRO A 171 7.72 15.40 25.60
N GLY A 172 6.43 15.50 25.98
CA GLY A 172 5.41 16.26 25.24
C GLY A 172 4.67 15.50 24.12
N TRP A 173 5.12 14.29 23.75
CA TRP A 173 4.44 13.49 22.73
C TRP A 173 3.14 12.86 23.20
N SER A 174 2.96 12.66 24.51
CA SER A 174 1.78 12.01 25.09
C SER A 174 0.46 12.70 24.71
N SER A 175 0.47 14.03 24.55
CA SER A 175 -0.68 14.83 24.11
C SER A 175 -0.81 14.98 22.59
N MET A 176 0.20 14.57 21.82
CA MET A 176 0.22 14.72 20.35
C MET A 176 -0.37 13.49 19.66
N SER A 177 -1.14 13.72 18.60
CA SER A 177 -1.55 12.68 17.65
C SER A 177 -0.34 12.10 16.90
N PRO A 178 -0.43 10.87 16.36
CA PRO A 178 0.65 10.28 15.56
C PRO A 178 1.10 11.17 14.40
N TYR A 179 0.17 11.85 13.74
CA TYR A 179 0.52 12.72 12.62
C TYR A 179 1.27 13.98 13.07
N GLU A 180 0.88 14.58 14.20
CA GLU A 180 1.61 15.73 14.77
C GLU A 180 3.03 15.35 15.18
N ARG A 181 3.22 14.14 15.74
CA ARG A 181 4.55 13.60 16.03
C ARG A 181 5.38 13.48 14.75
N LEU A 182 4.77 12.99 13.66
CA LEU A 182 5.46 12.88 12.37
C LEU A 182 5.83 14.26 11.81
N VAL A 183 4.94 15.24 11.90
CA VAL A 183 5.23 16.62 11.49
C VAL A 183 6.41 17.20 12.25
N ALA A 184 6.53 16.88 13.55
CA ALA A 184 7.63 17.37 14.38
C ALA A 184 9.00 16.74 14.02
N VAL A 185 9.03 15.48 13.60
CA VAL A 185 10.30 14.75 13.34
C VAL A 185 10.68 14.66 11.86
N ASP A 186 9.72 14.56 10.97
CA ASP A 186 9.92 14.39 9.54
C ASP A 186 8.81 15.14 8.76
N PRO A 187 8.90 16.49 8.69
CA PRO A 187 7.89 17.31 8.02
C PRO A 187 7.80 16.99 6.53
N ASP A 188 8.88 16.52 5.90
CA ASP A 188 8.90 16.13 4.49
C ASP A 188 8.13 14.83 4.24
N ALA A 189 8.24 13.83 5.14
CA ALA A 189 7.39 12.65 5.12
C ALA A 189 5.93 13.03 5.37
N ALA A 190 5.67 13.91 6.35
CA ALA A 190 4.33 14.35 6.69
C ALA A 190 3.62 15.02 5.49
N ARG A 191 4.30 15.83 4.68
CA ARG A 191 3.73 16.38 3.44
C ARG A 191 3.23 15.29 2.49
N ARG A 192 3.94 14.18 2.39
CA ARG A 192 3.68 13.09 1.43
C ARG A 192 2.71 12.02 1.96
N VAL A 193 2.24 12.15 3.19
CA VAL A 193 1.33 11.20 3.84
C VAL A 193 0.08 11.94 4.29
N HIS A 194 -1.09 11.38 4.02
CA HIS A 194 -2.34 11.94 4.54
C HIS A 194 -2.51 11.56 6.03
N PRO A 195 -2.99 12.44 6.93
CA PRO A 195 -3.16 12.11 8.35
C PRO A 195 -4.02 10.87 8.64
N GLY A 196 -5.01 10.62 7.78
CA GLY A 196 -5.87 9.42 7.87
C GLY A 196 -5.15 8.12 7.53
N ASN A 197 -3.99 8.17 6.86
CA ASN A 197 -3.17 6.99 6.57
C ASN A 197 -2.28 6.66 7.77
N THR A 198 -2.92 6.25 8.87
CA THR A 198 -2.29 5.93 10.14
C THR A 198 -1.10 5.01 9.93
N ARG A 199 -1.27 3.95 9.13
CA ARG A 199 -0.21 2.98 8.83
C ARG A 199 1.08 3.63 8.33
N ARG A 200 1.01 4.50 7.31
CA ARG A 200 2.21 5.18 6.78
C ARG A 200 2.80 6.16 7.79
N VAL A 201 1.96 6.82 8.57
CA VAL A 201 2.40 7.72 9.64
C VAL A 201 3.18 6.95 10.71
N GLN A 202 2.62 5.84 11.21
CA GLN A 202 3.28 4.95 12.15
C GLN A 202 4.59 4.40 11.57
N SER A 203 4.61 3.94 10.32
CA SER A 203 5.85 3.39 9.72
C SER A 203 6.98 4.43 9.64
N ALA A 204 6.68 5.68 9.28
CA ALA A 204 7.69 6.73 9.25
C ALA A 204 8.20 7.10 10.66
N LEU A 205 7.30 7.13 11.64
CA LEU A 205 7.67 7.31 13.05
C LEU A 205 8.51 6.17 13.59
N ASP A 206 8.17 4.92 13.27
CA ASP A 206 8.89 3.73 13.72
C ASP A 206 10.34 3.74 13.21
N VAL A 207 10.58 4.22 11.98
CA VAL A 207 11.94 4.43 11.45
C VAL A 207 12.68 5.42 12.34
N PHE A 208 12.12 6.61 12.58
CA PHE A 208 12.76 7.63 13.42
C PHE A 208 13.00 7.16 14.85
N LEU A 209 12.03 6.50 15.48
CA LEU A 209 12.16 5.98 16.85
C LEU A 209 13.24 4.90 16.98
N ARG A 210 13.55 4.18 15.89
CA ARG A 210 14.59 3.14 15.87
C ARG A 210 15.97 3.69 15.54
N THR A 211 16.05 4.60 14.58
CA THR A 211 17.33 5.08 14.01
C THR A 211 17.79 6.41 14.60
N GLY A 212 16.88 7.17 15.21
CA GLY A 212 17.09 8.57 15.58
C GLY A 212 17.13 9.52 14.38
N VAL A 213 16.97 9.03 13.15
CA VAL A 213 17.11 9.79 11.91
C VAL A 213 15.78 9.74 11.13
N PRO A 214 15.28 10.88 10.62
CA PRO A 214 14.07 10.92 9.79
C PRO A 214 14.15 9.98 8.58
N ALA A 215 13.03 9.36 8.24
CA ALA A 215 12.96 8.41 7.12
C ALA A 215 13.33 9.08 5.78
N THR A 216 12.90 10.32 5.57
CA THR A 216 13.25 11.07 4.36
C THR A 216 14.73 11.39 4.26
N GLU A 217 15.39 11.64 5.39
CA GLU A 217 16.82 11.91 5.42
C GLU A 217 17.63 10.64 5.09
N LEU A 218 17.23 9.49 5.61
CA LEU A 218 17.84 8.20 5.28
C LEU A 218 17.72 7.88 3.78
N THR A 219 16.54 8.08 3.20
CA THR A 219 16.33 7.92 1.75
C THR A 219 17.20 8.89 0.94
N ARG A 220 17.32 10.16 1.36
CA ARG A 220 18.20 11.15 0.69
C ARG A 220 19.67 10.79 0.83
N ALA A 221 20.11 10.36 2.01
CA ALA A 221 21.48 9.95 2.27
C ALA A 221 21.86 8.72 1.43
N GLN A 222 20.94 7.79 1.22
CA GLN A 222 21.11 6.67 0.29
C GLN A 222 21.21 7.10 -1.15
N GLY A 223 20.30 7.95 -1.63
CA GLY A 223 20.39 8.52 -2.97
C GLY A 223 21.75 9.18 -3.20
N ARG A 224 22.25 9.93 -2.21
CA ARG A 224 23.60 10.52 -2.24
C ARG A 224 24.74 9.49 -2.21
N ARG A 225 24.61 8.40 -1.43
CA ARG A 225 25.61 7.31 -1.40
C ARG A 225 25.66 6.54 -2.72
N LEU A 226 24.51 6.21 -3.29
CA LEU A 226 24.40 5.56 -4.60
C LEU A 226 24.91 6.48 -5.72
N ALA A 227 24.64 7.79 -5.63
CA ALA A 227 25.20 8.78 -6.57
C ALA A 227 26.71 9.05 -6.38
N GLY A 228 27.24 8.87 -5.16
CA GLY A 228 28.65 9.07 -4.81
C GLY A 228 29.54 7.85 -5.01
N ALA A 229 28.97 6.65 -5.15
CA ALA A 229 29.66 5.41 -5.49
C ALA A 229 29.98 5.37 -6.99
N GLY A 230 30.91 6.23 -7.43
CA GLY A 230 31.51 6.20 -8.76
C GLY A 230 30.54 6.49 -9.90
N ARG A 231 30.23 7.78 -10.13
CA ARG A 231 29.72 8.27 -11.41
C ARG A 231 30.89 8.42 -12.40
N PRO A 232 30.93 7.70 -13.53
CA PRO A 232 31.76 8.12 -14.66
C PRO A 232 31.19 9.44 -15.19
N ALA A 233 32.06 10.41 -15.43
CA ALA A 233 31.71 11.80 -15.77
C ALA A 233 30.97 12.00 -17.11
N ALA A 234 30.67 10.93 -17.86
CA ALA A 234 30.10 11.02 -19.21
C ALA A 234 28.60 10.68 -19.30
N THR A 235 28.03 9.88 -18.39
CA THR A 235 26.64 9.36 -18.55
C THR A 235 25.76 9.41 -17.30
N GLY A 236 26.32 9.73 -16.12
CA GLY A 236 25.53 10.07 -14.92
C GLY A 236 24.79 8.92 -14.21
N VAL A 237 24.98 7.66 -14.65
CA VAL A 237 24.25 6.49 -14.12
C VAL A 237 25.13 5.61 -13.21
N PRO A 238 24.63 5.14 -12.05
CA PRO A 238 25.39 4.26 -11.15
C PRO A 238 25.77 2.90 -11.78
N ALA A 239 26.97 2.41 -11.47
CA ALA A 239 27.48 1.12 -11.96
C ALA A 239 26.61 -0.10 -11.56
N ALA A 240 25.88 0.00 -10.45
CA ALA A 240 25.02 -1.05 -9.91
C ALA A 240 23.54 -0.97 -10.36
N ALA A 241 23.13 0.07 -11.10
CA ALA A 241 21.72 0.27 -11.43
C ALA A 241 21.14 -0.90 -12.26
N PRO A 242 19.95 -1.40 -11.94
CA PRO A 242 19.34 -2.51 -12.69
C PRO A 242 19.03 -2.10 -14.13
N LEU A 243 19.15 -3.05 -15.05
CA LEU A 243 18.65 -2.93 -16.42
C LEU A 243 17.31 -3.63 -16.51
N ALA A 244 16.31 -2.94 -17.04
CA ALA A 244 14.99 -3.54 -17.20
C ALA A 244 14.27 -3.11 -18.48
N VAL A 245 13.51 -4.05 -19.03
CA VAL A 245 12.45 -3.78 -20.02
C VAL A 245 11.12 -3.94 -19.29
N VAL A 246 10.28 -2.90 -19.28
CA VAL A 246 8.97 -2.94 -18.64
C VAL A 246 7.88 -3.06 -19.70
N LEU A 247 7.25 -4.24 -19.74
CA LEU A 247 6.14 -4.59 -20.61
C LEU A 247 4.83 -4.36 -19.87
N TRP A 248 3.99 -3.47 -20.38
CA TRP A 248 2.66 -3.20 -19.82
C TRP A 248 1.59 -3.86 -20.67
N VAL A 249 1.00 -4.94 -20.14
CA VAL A 249 -0.16 -5.60 -20.72
C VAL A 249 -1.41 -4.84 -20.32
N ASP A 250 -2.08 -4.26 -21.33
CA ASP A 250 -3.28 -3.47 -21.16
C ASP A 250 -4.46 -4.10 -21.89
N ALA A 251 -5.68 -3.74 -21.49
CA ALA A 251 -6.91 -4.16 -22.15
C ALA A 251 -7.99 -3.09 -21.99
N ASP A 252 -8.89 -3.01 -22.97
CA ASP A 252 -10.07 -2.17 -22.89
C ASP A 252 -10.92 -2.53 -21.66
N THR A 253 -11.49 -1.51 -21.02
CA THR A 253 -12.16 -1.66 -19.72
C THR A 253 -13.34 -2.62 -19.80
N ASP A 254 -14.15 -2.56 -20.86
CA ASP A 254 -15.32 -3.43 -21.02
C ASP A 254 -14.92 -4.89 -21.26
N VAL A 255 -13.84 -5.11 -22.02
CA VAL A 255 -13.29 -6.44 -22.26
C VAL A 255 -12.74 -7.00 -20.95
N LEU A 256 -11.98 -6.18 -20.22
CA LEU A 256 -11.39 -6.56 -18.95
C LEU A 256 -12.47 -6.91 -17.91
N ASP A 257 -13.50 -6.09 -17.75
CA ASP A 257 -14.59 -6.34 -16.81
C ASP A 257 -15.29 -7.67 -17.10
N ARG A 258 -15.59 -7.99 -18.37
CA ARG A 258 -16.15 -9.30 -18.76
C ARG A 258 -15.22 -10.47 -18.40
N ARG A 259 -13.91 -10.32 -18.62
CA ARG A 259 -12.91 -11.35 -18.27
C ARG A 259 -12.82 -11.56 -16.77
N LEU A 260 -12.87 -10.49 -15.98
CA LEU A 260 -12.85 -10.55 -14.52
C LEU A 260 -14.06 -11.28 -13.96
N ASP A 261 -15.25 -10.95 -14.48
CA ASP A 261 -16.50 -11.59 -14.04
C ASP A 261 -16.52 -13.07 -14.41
N GLY A 262 -16.12 -13.40 -15.64
CA GLY A 262 -15.98 -14.77 -16.11
C GLY A 262 -14.97 -15.58 -15.28
N ARG A 263 -13.86 -14.94 -14.88
CA ARG A 263 -12.84 -15.53 -14.02
C ARG A 263 -13.35 -15.83 -12.61
N VAL A 264 -14.10 -14.93 -11.97
CA VAL A 264 -14.72 -15.23 -10.67
C VAL A 264 -15.63 -16.46 -10.81
N GLY A 265 -16.40 -16.54 -11.90
CA GLY A 265 -17.20 -17.72 -12.21
C GLY A 265 -16.38 -19.01 -12.36
N SER A 266 -15.21 -18.97 -13.02
CA SER A 266 -14.34 -20.14 -13.14
C SER A 266 -13.69 -20.52 -11.81
N MET A 267 -13.33 -19.54 -10.98
CA MET A 267 -12.79 -19.78 -9.63
C MET A 267 -13.80 -20.52 -8.75
N LEU A 268 -15.08 -20.11 -8.78
CA LEU A 268 -16.13 -20.81 -8.04
C LEU A 268 -16.26 -22.28 -8.47
N ARG A 269 -16.25 -22.54 -9.78
CA ARG A 269 -16.28 -23.91 -10.33
C ARG A 269 -15.03 -24.72 -9.97
N ALA A 270 -13.89 -24.07 -9.83
CA ALA A 270 -12.63 -24.69 -9.42
C ALA A 270 -12.53 -24.93 -7.89
N GLY A 271 -13.57 -24.59 -7.12
CA GLY A 271 -13.62 -24.87 -5.69
C GLY A 271 -13.18 -23.70 -4.79
N LEU A 272 -13.32 -22.45 -5.24
CA LEU A 272 -12.97 -21.25 -4.44
C LEU A 272 -13.54 -21.28 -3.01
N LEU A 273 -14.78 -21.77 -2.84
CA LEU A 273 -15.45 -21.82 -1.53
C LEU A 273 -14.82 -22.83 -0.57
N GLY A 274 -14.06 -23.80 -1.09
CA GLY A 274 -13.31 -24.78 -0.31
C GLY A 274 -11.91 -24.34 0.10
N GLU A 275 -11.39 -23.25 -0.48
CA GLU A 275 -10.12 -22.67 -0.06
C GLU A 275 -10.31 -21.81 1.19
N GLY A 276 -9.35 -21.87 2.12
CA GLY A 276 -9.33 -21.07 3.35
C GLY A 276 -9.16 -19.58 3.07
N LEU A 277 -10.23 -18.93 2.59
CA LEU A 277 -10.22 -17.58 2.00
C LEU A 277 -9.81 -16.45 2.94
N LEU A 278 -9.62 -16.72 4.24
CA LEU A 278 -9.37 -15.75 5.31
C LEU A 278 -8.27 -14.72 4.98
N VAL A 279 -7.30 -15.09 4.14
CA VAL A 279 -6.15 -14.25 3.77
C VAL A 279 -6.29 -13.62 2.38
N ALA A 280 -7.23 -14.10 1.55
CA ALA A 280 -7.40 -13.68 0.16
C ALA A 280 -8.54 -12.66 -0.04
N ILE A 281 -8.48 -11.96 -1.18
CA ILE A 281 -9.57 -11.08 -1.62
C ILE A 281 -10.85 -11.92 -1.79
N GLY A 282 -11.95 -11.49 -1.21
CA GLY A 282 -13.27 -12.15 -1.32
C GLY A 282 -13.84 -12.71 -0.02
N TYR A 283 -13.04 -12.87 1.04
CA TYR A 283 -13.57 -13.40 2.30
C TYR A 283 -14.58 -12.45 2.93
N LYS A 284 -14.31 -11.13 2.90
CA LYS A 284 -15.24 -10.13 3.44
C LYS A 284 -16.57 -10.14 2.70
N GLU A 285 -16.50 -10.27 1.37
CA GLU A 285 -17.64 -10.29 0.47
C GLU A 285 -18.50 -11.56 0.66
N LEU A 286 -17.86 -12.72 0.89
CA LEU A 286 -18.53 -14.01 1.12
C LEU A 286 -18.80 -14.31 2.60
N SER A 287 -18.35 -13.46 3.53
CA SER A 287 -18.49 -13.67 4.97
C SER A 287 -19.93 -13.89 5.43
N PRO A 288 -20.94 -13.14 4.92
CA PRO A 288 -22.33 -13.38 5.28
C PRO A 288 -22.79 -14.80 4.93
N TYR A 289 -22.41 -15.31 3.76
CA TYR A 289 -22.71 -16.68 3.32
C TYR A 289 -22.06 -17.72 4.25
N PHE A 290 -20.77 -17.58 4.56
CA PHE A 290 -20.09 -18.52 5.45
C PHE A 290 -20.66 -18.53 6.87
N LYS A 291 -20.99 -17.35 7.42
CA LYS A 291 -21.62 -17.24 8.75
C LYS A 291 -23.00 -17.90 8.77
N HIS A 292 -23.78 -17.75 7.70
CA HIS A 292 -25.08 -18.41 7.58
C HIS A 292 -24.94 -19.94 7.57
N LEU A 293 -23.98 -20.49 6.83
CA LEU A 293 -23.71 -21.93 6.84
C LEU A 293 -23.24 -22.45 8.20
N GLU A 294 -22.37 -21.68 8.88
CA GLU A 294 -21.90 -22.03 10.22
C GLU A 294 -23.06 -22.02 11.23
N GLN A 295 -23.90 -20.99 11.20
CA GLN A 295 -25.09 -20.90 12.06
C GLN A 295 -26.06 -22.04 11.78
N ALA A 296 -26.38 -22.32 10.52
CA ALA A 296 -27.26 -23.44 10.14
C ALA A 296 -26.70 -24.79 10.60
N ARG A 297 -25.37 -24.97 10.59
CA ARG A 297 -24.71 -26.16 11.12
C ARG A 297 -24.82 -26.26 12.64
N LEU A 298 -24.64 -25.15 13.36
CA LEU A 298 -24.80 -25.11 14.82
C LEU A 298 -26.25 -25.38 15.23
N ASP A 299 -27.21 -24.76 14.56
CA ASP A 299 -28.65 -24.96 14.80
C ASP A 299 -29.06 -26.42 14.53
N ALA A 300 -28.46 -27.06 13.52
CA ALA A 300 -28.64 -28.49 13.26
C ALA A 300 -27.96 -29.38 14.31
N ALA A 301 -26.87 -28.94 14.94
CA ALA A 301 -26.15 -29.67 15.98
C ALA A 301 -26.82 -29.57 17.37
N ASP A 302 -27.49 -28.46 17.67
CA ASP A 302 -28.27 -28.24 18.90
C ASP A 302 -29.69 -28.84 18.82
N HIS A 303 -30.05 -29.46 17.69
CA HIS A 303 -31.33 -30.15 17.53
C HIS A 303 -31.36 -31.45 18.36
N PRO A 304 -32.44 -31.77 19.10
CA PRO A 304 -32.53 -32.97 19.97
C PRO A 304 -32.32 -34.32 19.26
N LEU A 305 -32.35 -34.34 17.92
CA LEU A 305 -32.13 -35.51 17.06
C LEU A 305 -30.72 -35.57 16.43
N ALA A 306 -29.88 -34.56 16.62
CA ALA A 306 -28.51 -34.48 16.09
C ALA A 306 -27.57 -35.55 16.68
N ALA A 307 -27.92 -36.13 17.82
CA ALA A 307 -27.18 -37.22 18.47
C ALA A 307 -27.20 -38.56 17.69
N ARG A 308 -27.80 -38.62 16.49
CA ARG A 308 -27.86 -39.85 15.66
C ARG A 308 -27.11 -39.78 14.33
N CYS A 309 -26.56 -38.63 13.94
CA CYS A 309 -25.90 -38.47 12.64
C CYS A 309 -24.46 -37.99 12.80
N THR A 310 -23.60 -38.87 13.28
CA THR A 310 -22.14 -38.72 13.18
C THR A 310 -21.52 -40.02 12.67
N ALA A 311 -21.64 -40.26 11.37
CA ALA A 311 -20.68 -41.05 10.60
C ALA A 311 -21.03 -40.87 9.12
N GLU A 312 -20.08 -40.28 8.38
CA GLU A 312 -19.88 -40.47 6.94
C GLU A 312 -21.07 -40.22 5.99
N GLY A 313 -21.06 -39.05 5.34
CA GLY A 313 -21.23 -38.97 3.88
C GLY A 313 -22.57 -39.30 3.21
N ASP A 314 -23.60 -39.79 3.92
CA ASP A 314 -24.85 -40.19 3.28
C ASP A 314 -25.95 -39.12 3.37
N ALA A 315 -26.62 -38.92 2.23
CA ALA A 315 -27.66 -37.93 1.97
C ALA A 315 -28.79 -37.93 3.02
N PRO A 316 -29.45 -36.77 3.29
CA PRO A 316 -30.52 -36.74 4.27
C PRO A 316 -31.71 -37.56 3.78
N LEU A 317 -31.99 -38.66 4.51
CA LEU A 317 -33.24 -39.38 4.43
C LEU A 317 -34.41 -38.45 4.77
N ALA A 318 -35.38 -38.42 3.87
CA ALA A 318 -36.65 -37.74 4.05
C ALA A 318 -37.33 -38.18 5.36
N ALA A 319 -37.47 -37.25 6.30
CA ALA A 319 -38.40 -37.34 7.42
C ALA A 319 -39.41 -36.19 7.29
N GLY A 320 -40.69 -36.57 7.14
CA GLY A 320 -41.78 -35.65 6.86
C GLY A 320 -42.22 -34.78 8.04
N GLY A 321 -42.91 -33.69 7.70
CA GLY A 321 -43.64 -32.80 8.62
C GLY A 321 -42.80 -31.64 9.15
N ASP A 322 -43.07 -30.43 8.63
CA ASP A 322 -42.63 -29.10 9.09
C ASP A 322 -41.11 -28.77 9.13
N ALA A 323 -40.21 -29.76 9.15
CA ALA A 323 -38.75 -29.53 9.04
C ALA A 323 -38.26 -29.38 7.59
N ALA A 324 -39.01 -29.89 6.61
CA ALA A 324 -38.66 -29.78 5.19
C ALA A 324 -38.84 -28.36 4.63
N SER A 325 -39.78 -27.58 5.18
CA SER A 325 -40.03 -26.19 4.76
C SER A 325 -38.99 -25.22 5.33
N SER A 326 -38.53 -25.43 6.56
CA SER A 326 -37.47 -24.63 7.19
C SER A 326 -36.10 -24.89 6.56
N GLY A 327 -35.80 -26.15 6.23
CA GLY A 327 -34.59 -26.50 5.48
C GLY A 327 -34.55 -25.86 4.09
N ALA A 328 -35.65 -25.93 3.33
CA ALA A 328 -35.72 -25.33 1.99
C ALA A 328 -35.59 -23.80 2.02
N ALA A 329 -36.15 -23.13 3.02
CA ALA A 329 -35.99 -21.68 3.20
C ALA A 329 -34.55 -21.30 3.56
N ALA A 330 -33.88 -22.07 4.43
CA ALA A 330 -32.49 -21.83 4.81
C ALA A 330 -31.52 -21.99 3.63
N TRP A 331 -31.75 -22.96 2.73
CA TRP A 331 -30.98 -23.12 1.50
C TRP A 331 -31.25 -22.01 0.48
N ALA A 332 -32.49 -21.53 0.35
CA ALA A 332 -32.82 -20.40 -0.51
C ALA A 332 -32.15 -19.09 -0.05
N GLU A 333 -32.07 -18.87 1.27
CA GLU A 333 -31.36 -17.74 1.85
C GLU A 333 -29.84 -17.85 1.64
N ALA A 334 -29.26 -19.04 1.84
CA ALA A 334 -27.84 -19.29 1.57
C ALA A 334 -27.48 -19.01 0.10
N ASP A 335 -28.34 -19.44 -0.83
CA ASP A 335 -28.19 -19.18 -2.25
C ASP A 335 -28.18 -17.69 -2.59
N GLU A 336 -29.06 -16.91 -1.97
CA GLU A 336 -29.13 -15.46 -2.19
C GLU A 336 -27.89 -14.74 -1.62
N LEU A 337 -27.46 -15.12 -0.42
CA LEU A 337 -26.23 -14.60 0.19
C LEU A 337 -25.00 -14.94 -0.66
N LEU A 338 -24.95 -16.14 -1.25
CA LEU A 338 -23.88 -16.51 -2.16
C LEU A 338 -23.90 -15.66 -3.43
N ARG A 339 -25.07 -15.47 -4.05
CA ARG A 339 -25.19 -14.62 -5.26
C ARG A 339 -24.74 -13.19 -5.00
N GLU A 340 -25.16 -12.60 -3.89
CA GLU A 340 -24.73 -11.24 -3.53
C GLU A 340 -23.24 -11.19 -3.21
N GLY A 341 -22.71 -12.16 -2.46
CA GLY A 341 -21.27 -12.24 -2.17
C GLY A 341 -20.43 -12.36 -3.43
N VAL A 342 -20.87 -13.15 -4.42
CA VAL A 342 -20.22 -13.27 -5.74
C VAL A 342 -20.27 -11.94 -6.50
N ARG A 343 -21.41 -11.24 -6.49
CA ARG A 343 -21.54 -9.92 -7.11
C ARG A 343 -20.59 -8.90 -6.49
N LEU A 344 -20.48 -8.89 -5.17
CA LEU A 344 -19.56 -8.01 -4.43
C LEU A 344 -18.09 -8.36 -4.73
N LEU A 345 -17.75 -9.65 -4.81
CA LEU A 345 -16.41 -10.10 -5.19
C LEU A 345 -16.03 -9.66 -6.62
N GLN A 346 -16.96 -9.78 -7.57
CA GLN A 346 -16.77 -9.26 -8.94
C GLN A 346 -16.53 -7.75 -8.91
N LEU A 347 -17.37 -6.99 -8.18
CA LEU A 347 -17.22 -5.55 -8.03
C LEU A 347 -15.85 -5.18 -7.42
N ARG A 348 -15.43 -5.88 -6.36
CA ARG A 348 -14.15 -5.63 -5.69
C ARG A 348 -12.96 -5.93 -6.61
N THR A 349 -13.05 -7.02 -7.39
CA THR A 349 -12.03 -7.40 -8.38
C THR A 349 -11.89 -6.33 -9.47
N ARG A 350 -13.02 -5.82 -9.96
CA ARG A 350 -13.07 -4.71 -10.93
C ARG A 350 -12.48 -3.41 -10.38
N GLN A 351 -12.77 -3.07 -9.12
CA GLN A 351 -12.17 -1.93 -8.41
C GLN A 351 -10.65 -2.09 -8.27
N TYR A 352 -10.21 -3.28 -7.86
CA TYR A 352 -8.78 -3.59 -7.72
C TYR A 352 -8.03 -3.45 -9.06
N ALA A 353 -8.61 -3.91 -10.17
CA ALA A 353 -8.03 -3.72 -11.50
C ALA A 353 -7.88 -2.23 -11.88
N ARG A 354 -8.88 -1.39 -11.56
CA ARG A 354 -8.84 0.07 -11.80
C ARG A 354 -7.77 0.76 -10.93
N ASP A 355 -7.64 0.34 -9.68
CA ASP A 355 -6.60 0.82 -8.77
C ASP A 355 -5.19 0.48 -9.28
N GLN A 356 -5.00 -0.76 -9.77
CA GLN A 356 -3.75 -1.18 -10.41
C GLN A 356 -3.42 -0.33 -11.64
N LEU A 357 -4.41 -0.07 -12.50
CA LEU A 357 -4.22 0.78 -13.69
C LEU A 357 -3.82 2.20 -13.31
N GLY A 358 -4.48 2.79 -12.31
CA GLY A 358 -4.13 4.11 -11.77
C GLY A 358 -2.72 4.12 -11.18
N TRP A 359 -2.31 3.04 -10.50
CA TRP A 359 -0.97 2.89 -9.96
C TRP A 359 0.10 2.80 -11.06
N ILE A 360 -0.10 1.96 -12.08
CA ILE A 360 0.84 1.79 -13.21
C ILE A 360 1.06 3.13 -13.92
N ARG A 361 -0.01 3.86 -14.24
CA ARG A 361 0.08 5.17 -14.90
C ARG A 361 0.89 6.18 -14.07
N ARG A 362 0.57 6.32 -12.77
CA ARG A 362 1.24 7.29 -11.89
C ARG A 362 2.69 6.94 -11.55
N ARG A 363 3.02 5.66 -11.43
CA ARG A 363 4.33 5.23 -10.91
C ARG A 363 5.35 4.84 -11.96
N PHE A 364 4.90 4.46 -13.14
CA PHE A 364 5.79 4.12 -14.24
C PHE A 364 5.82 5.22 -15.30
N ARG A 365 4.68 5.47 -15.96
CA ARG A 365 4.60 6.43 -17.06
C ARG A 365 4.96 7.85 -16.62
N ASP A 366 4.37 8.32 -15.54
CA ASP A 366 4.55 9.71 -15.09
C ASP A 366 5.95 9.95 -14.47
N ARG A 367 6.74 8.90 -14.22
CA ARG A 367 8.09 8.95 -13.65
C ARG A 367 9.20 8.61 -14.65
N GLY A 368 8.89 8.66 -15.94
CA GLY A 368 9.87 8.52 -17.02
C GLY A 368 10.45 7.10 -17.20
N VAL A 369 9.83 6.07 -16.60
CA VAL A 369 10.23 4.68 -16.88
C VAL A 369 9.77 4.33 -18.30
N SER A 370 10.69 3.81 -19.12
CA SER A 370 10.37 3.38 -20.49
C SER A 370 9.43 2.17 -20.44
N LEU A 371 8.19 2.35 -20.94
CA LEU A 371 7.15 1.32 -20.91
C LEU A 371 6.73 0.95 -22.33
N THR A 372 6.85 -0.34 -22.65
CA THR A 372 6.30 -0.91 -23.88
C THR A 372 4.88 -1.41 -23.58
N ARG A 373 3.87 -0.68 -24.05
CA ARG A 373 2.46 -1.09 -23.93
C ARG A 373 2.13 -2.13 -25.00
N VAL A 374 1.47 -3.21 -24.60
CA VAL A 374 0.93 -4.25 -25.49
C VAL A 374 -0.57 -4.44 -25.22
N ASP A 375 -1.36 -4.53 -26.29
CA ASP A 375 -2.82 -4.55 -26.20
C ASP A 375 -3.35 -5.99 -26.24
N SER A 376 -3.94 -6.42 -25.13
CA SER A 376 -4.50 -7.74 -24.95
C SER A 376 -6.02 -7.80 -25.14
N SER A 377 -6.66 -6.75 -25.65
CA SER A 377 -8.12 -6.66 -25.78
C SER A 377 -8.69 -7.74 -26.70
N ASP A 378 -8.00 -8.04 -27.80
CA ASP A 378 -8.38 -9.12 -28.72
C ASP A 378 -7.50 -10.36 -28.52
N ALA A 379 -8.06 -11.39 -27.91
CA ALA A 379 -7.36 -12.66 -27.67
C ALA A 379 -7.06 -13.44 -28.95
N SER A 380 -7.82 -13.22 -30.04
CA SER A 380 -7.59 -13.90 -31.32
C SER A 380 -6.32 -13.41 -32.02
N ARG A 381 -5.93 -12.16 -31.77
CA ARG A 381 -4.71 -11.51 -32.29
C ARG A 381 -3.60 -11.42 -31.24
N TRP A 382 -3.62 -12.28 -30.23
CA TRP A 382 -2.64 -12.29 -29.14
C TRP A 382 -1.19 -12.34 -29.63
N ASN A 383 -0.91 -13.16 -30.64
CA ASN A 383 0.46 -13.29 -31.16
C ASN A 383 0.97 -11.96 -31.75
N GLU A 384 0.18 -11.33 -32.61
CA GLU A 384 0.52 -10.09 -33.32
C GLU A 384 0.55 -8.87 -32.37
N LEU A 385 -0.43 -8.74 -31.47
CA LEU A 385 -0.62 -7.55 -30.64
C LEU A 385 0.15 -7.60 -29.31
N VAL A 386 0.48 -8.80 -28.83
CA VAL A 386 1.07 -8.99 -27.50
C VAL A 386 2.40 -9.72 -27.58
N ARG A 387 2.43 -10.95 -28.09
CA ARG A 387 3.62 -11.81 -28.02
C ARG A 387 4.78 -11.26 -28.84
N GLU A 388 4.57 -10.94 -30.12
CA GLU A 388 5.62 -10.47 -31.02
C GLU A 388 6.21 -9.12 -30.57
N PRO A 389 5.40 -8.08 -30.26
CA PRO A 389 5.94 -6.81 -29.78
C PRO A 389 6.70 -6.94 -28.45
N ALA A 390 6.21 -7.77 -27.53
CA ALA A 390 6.89 -8.02 -26.26
C ALA A 390 8.23 -8.73 -26.45
N THR A 391 8.26 -9.73 -27.34
CA THR A 391 9.49 -10.47 -27.66
C THR A 391 10.51 -9.56 -28.34
N LEU A 392 10.08 -8.70 -29.27
CA LEU A 392 10.94 -7.72 -29.92
C LEU A 392 11.53 -6.71 -28.92
N ALA A 393 10.73 -6.25 -27.95
CA ALA A 393 11.18 -5.31 -26.93
C ALA A 393 12.17 -5.93 -25.93
N ALA A 394 11.96 -7.18 -25.51
CA ALA A 394 12.81 -7.87 -24.54
C ALA A 394 14.01 -8.60 -25.16
N GLY A 395 13.96 -8.93 -26.45
CA GLY A 395 14.99 -9.69 -27.16
C GLY A 395 16.40 -9.08 -27.04
N PRO A 396 16.58 -7.77 -27.25
CA PRO A 396 17.86 -7.10 -27.04
C PRO A 396 18.42 -7.28 -25.61
N LEU A 397 17.57 -7.21 -24.57
CA LEU A 397 17.98 -7.43 -23.19
C LEU A 397 18.36 -8.90 -22.93
N ALA A 398 17.62 -9.85 -23.52
CA ALA A 398 17.91 -11.27 -23.43
C ALA A 398 19.27 -11.61 -24.07
N ALA A 399 19.60 -11.01 -25.22
CA ALA A 399 20.90 -11.17 -25.87
C ALA A 399 22.05 -10.53 -25.07
N LEU A 400 21.75 -9.47 -24.31
CA LEU A 400 22.72 -8.75 -23.50
C LEU A 400 23.00 -9.42 -22.16
N ALA A 401 22.00 -10.03 -21.52
CA ALA A 401 22.09 -10.58 -20.16
C ALA A 401 23.27 -11.57 -19.95
N PRO A 402 23.52 -12.56 -20.83
CA PRO A 402 24.67 -13.45 -20.70
C PRO A 402 26.02 -12.73 -20.83
N ARG A 403 26.10 -11.72 -21.70
CA ARG A 403 27.32 -10.91 -21.89
C ARG A 403 27.66 -10.13 -20.63
N LEU A 404 26.66 -9.62 -19.91
CA LEU A 404 26.86 -8.92 -18.63
C LEU A 404 27.39 -9.81 -17.50
N ARG A 405 27.22 -11.13 -17.61
CA ARG A 405 27.75 -12.10 -16.65
C ARG A 405 29.13 -12.62 -16.99
N ALA A 406 29.61 -12.42 -18.23
CA ALA A 406 30.93 -12.87 -18.66
C ALA A 406 32.05 -12.03 -18.01
N PRO A 407 33.11 -12.66 -17.47
CA PRO A 407 34.25 -11.95 -16.89
C PRO A 407 34.93 -11.03 -17.91
N GLY A 408 35.13 -9.74 -17.57
CA GLY A 408 35.82 -8.77 -18.42
C GLY A 408 35.02 -8.30 -19.64
N ALA A 409 33.71 -8.57 -19.70
CA ALA A 409 32.85 -8.08 -20.76
C ALA A 409 32.82 -6.55 -20.82
N LYS A 410 33.14 -6.00 -21.99
CA LYS A 410 32.97 -4.58 -22.29
C LYS A 410 31.65 -4.40 -23.03
N VAL A 411 30.67 -3.81 -22.37
CA VAL A 411 29.40 -3.37 -22.95
C VAL A 411 29.43 -1.85 -22.96
N SER A 412 29.09 -1.23 -24.09
CA SER A 412 29.12 0.24 -24.19
C SER A 412 27.94 0.87 -23.45
N ASP A 413 28.08 2.13 -23.04
CA ASP A 413 26.98 2.86 -22.38
C ASP A 413 25.78 3.03 -23.34
N GLU A 414 26.02 3.11 -24.66
CA GLU A 414 24.96 3.16 -25.68
C GLU A 414 24.15 1.86 -25.77
N GLU A 415 24.79 0.70 -25.58
CA GLU A 415 24.09 -0.60 -25.51
C GLU A 415 23.23 -0.71 -24.23
N LEU A 416 23.64 -0.05 -23.14
CA LEU A 416 22.94 -0.09 -21.86
C LEU A 416 21.80 0.92 -21.77
N ALA A 417 21.96 2.09 -22.38
CA ALA A 417 21.07 3.25 -22.25
C ALA A 417 19.57 2.95 -22.41
N PRO A 418 19.13 2.11 -23.37
CA PRO A 418 17.70 1.79 -23.54
C PRO A 418 17.05 1.08 -22.35
N PHE A 419 17.85 0.41 -21.50
CA PHE A 419 17.38 -0.41 -20.38
C PHE A 419 17.61 0.24 -19.02
N LEU A 420 18.24 1.42 -18.99
CA LEU A 420 18.52 2.12 -17.74
C LEU A 420 17.22 2.61 -17.14
N VAL A 421 16.96 2.19 -15.90
CA VAL A 421 15.83 2.67 -15.12
C VAL A 421 16.23 4.01 -14.48
N PRO A 422 15.57 5.13 -14.81
CA PRO A 422 15.88 6.40 -14.19
C PRO A 422 15.56 6.40 -12.69
N GLU A 423 16.41 7.06 -11.90
CA GLU A 423 16.10 7.37 -10.50
C GLU A 423 14.96 8.40 -10.40
N ASP A 424 14.23 8.38 -9.28
CA ASP A 424 13.14 9.33 -9.04
C ASP A 424 13.64 10.77 -9.02
N THR A 425 13.31 11.53 -10.06
CA THR A 425 13.21 12.98 -9.95
C THR A 425 11.80 13.33 -9.50
N VAL A 426 11.68 13.95 -8.32
CA VAL A 426 10.40 14.50 -7.87
C VAL A 426 9.97 15.53 -8.91
N THR A 427 8.85 15.28 -9.59
CA THR A 427 8.35 16.25 -10.56
C THR A 427 7.70 17.43 -9.81
N HIS A 428 7.72 18.64 -10.39
CA HIS A 428 7.01 19.80 -9.82
C HIS A 428 5.52 19.52 -9.55
N ARG A 429 4.92 18.66 -10.38
CA ARG A 429 3.53 18.21 -10.24
C ARG A 429 3.28 17.43 -8.95
N GLU A 430 4.20 16.55 -8.54
CA GLU A 430 4.11 15.81 -7.28
C GLU A 430 4.20 16.75 -6.06
N ALA A 431 4.98 17.84 -6.13
CA ALA A 431 5.07 18.79 -5.03
C ALA A 431 3.75 19.55 -4.78
N GLU A 432 3.04 19.93 -5.85
CA GLU A 432 1.73 20.58 -5.75
C GLU A 432 0.62 19.59 -5.32
N GLU A 433 0.65 18.36 -5.83
CA GLU A 433 -0.32 17.30 -5.48
C GLU A 433 -0.30 16.93 -3.98
N TRP A 434 0.84 17.08 -3.31
CA TRP A 434 0.98 16.75 -1.88
C TRP A 434 0.85 17.96 -0.94
N ARG A 435 0.53 19.14 -1.46
CA ARG A 435 0.25 20.31 -0.61
C ARG A 435 -0.98 20.08 0.26
N LYS A 436 -0.92 20.38 1.56
CA LYS A 436 -2.04 20.09 2.48
C LYS A 436 -3.01 21.27 2.57
N TYR A 437 -4.29 20.98 2.51
CA TYR A 437 -5.38 21.93 2.75
C TYR A 437 -6.24 21.44 3.90
N ARG A 438 -6.69 22.33 4.78
CA ARG A 438 -7.59 21.98 5.90
C ARG A 438 -8.88 22.78 5.80
N CYS A 439 -10.00 22.09 5.63
CA CYS A 439 -11.30 22.74 5.71
C CYS A 439 -11.72 22.89 7.18
N ARG A 440 -11.71 24.12 7.71
CA ARG A 440 -12.15 24.41 9.09
C ARG A 440 -13.65 24.16 9.32
N VAL A 441 -14.46 24.15 8.26
CA VAL A 441 -15.91 23.85 8.34
C VAL A 441 -16.16 22.35 8.43
N CYS A 442 -15.40 21.56 7.68
CA CYS A 442 -15.62 20.11 7.58
C CYS A 442 -14.72 19.30 8.50
N GLY A 443 -13.62 19.88 9.00
CA GLY A 443 -12.56 19.19 9.73
C GLY A 443 -11.64 18.33 8.86
N SER A 444 -11.91 18.27 7.54
CA SER A 444 -11.18 17.43 6.60
C SER A 444 -9.82 18.02 6.22
N VAL A 445 -8.83 17.15 6.08
CA VAL A 445 -7.54 17.46 5.44
C VAL A 445 -7.57 16.90 4.02
N LEU A 446 -7.02 17.64 3.06
CA LEU A 446 -7.09 17.35 1.62
C LEU A 446 -5.69 17.56 1.00
N ASN A 447 -5.37 16.82 -0.05
CA ASN A 447 -4.08 16.89 -0.74
C ASN A 447 -4.22 17.57 -2.10
N GLY A 448 -3.39 18.58 -2.34
CA GLY A 448 -3.33 19.30 -3.60
C GLY A 448 -4.50 20.24 -3.86
N SER A 449 -4.28 21.13 -4.81
CA SER A 449 -5.26 22.14 -5.24
C SER A 449 -6.52 21.50 -5.85
N HIS A 450 -6.40 20.32 -6.46
CA HIS A 450 -7.52 19.62 -7.08
C HIS A 450 -8.52 19.04 -6.06
N GLU A 451 -8.06 18.23 -5.09
CA GLU A 451 -8.96 17.69 -4.04
C GLU A 451 -9.60 18.83 -3.23
N TRP A 452 -8.81 19.88 -3.00
CA TRP A 452 -9.28 21.09 -2.35
C TRP A 452 -10.43 21.75 -3.11
N THR A 453 -10.26 21.99 -4.41
CA THR A 453 -11.28 22.62 -5.25
C THR A 453 -12.54 21.75 -5.34
N SER A 454 -12.36 20.44 -5.58
CA SER A 454 -13.48 19.49 -5.62
C SER A 454 -14.25 19.42 -4.30
N HIS A 455 -13.56 19.49 -3.15
CA HIS A 455 -14.19 19.55 -1.85
C HIS A 455 -15.08 20.80 -1.68
N LEU A 456 -14.60 21.98 -2.10
CA LEU A 456 -15.37 23.21 -2.01
C LEU A 456 -16.64 23.17 -2.88
N GLU A 457 -16.56 22.45 -4.00
CA GLU A 457 -17.67 22.20 -4.92
C GLU A 457 -18.56 21.02 -4.50
N ALA A 458 -18.23 20.28 -3.44
CA ALA A 458 -19.03 19.15 -3.00
C ALA A 458 -20.33 19.61 -2.32
N ALA A 459 -21.43 18.91 -2.61
CA ALA A 459 -22.73 19.19 -2.00
C ALA A 459 -22.70 19.12 -0.45
N GLY A 460 -21.94 18.18 0.10
CA GLY A 460 -21.76 18.03 1.54
C GLY A 460 -21.09 19.24 2.19
N HIS A 461 -20.07 19.81 1.53
CA HIS A 461 -19.40 21.03 2.01
C HIS A 461 -20.37 22.22 1.97
N ARG A 462 -21.02 22.46 0.81
CA ARG A 462 -22.00 23.55 0.66
C ARG A 462 -23.13 23.47 1.68
N SER A 463 -23.64 22.27 1.95
CA SER A 463 -24.70 22.05 2.94
C SER A 463 -24.26 22.44 4.36
N LYS A 464 -23.04 22.06 4.78
CA LYS A 464 -22.49 22.44 6.09
C LYS A 464 -22.27 23.95 6.21
N VAL A 465 -21.72 24.59 5.17
CA VAL A 465 -21.55 26.06 5.10
C VAL A 465 -22.90 26.76 5.22
N HIS A 466 -23.89 26.33 4.44
CA HIS A 466 -25.24 26.86 4.49
C HIS A 466 -25.87 26.70 5.88
N GLY A 467 -25.72 25.53 6.51
CA GLY A 467 -26.23 25.27 7.86
C GLY A 467 -25.61 26.17 8.93
N LEU A 468 -24.28 26.40 8.88
CA LEU A 468 -23.60 27.34 9.78
C LEU A 468 -24.10 28.77 9.59
N ARG A 469 -24.16 29.24 8.34
CA ARG A 469 -24.68 30.57 8.01
C ARG A 469 -26.11 30.75 8.51
N LYS A 470 -27.00 29.79 8.20
CA LYS A 470 -28.41 29.83 8.62
C LYS A 470 -28.56 29.90 10.15
N ARG A 471 -27.70 29.19 10.90
CA ARG A 471 -27.69 29.27 12.36
C ARG A 471 -27.25 30.65 12.86
N ALA A 472 -26.16 31.20 12.33
CA ALA A 472 -25.68 32.53 12.70
C ALA A 472 -26.70 33.63 12.37
N THR A 473 -27.34 33.57 11.20
CA THR A 473 -28.39 34.52 10.82
C THR A 473 -29.62 34.43 11.74
N ARG A 474 -30.03 33.20 12.12
CA ARG A 474 -31.13 33.02 13.08
C ARG A 474 -30.78 33.54 14.48
N PHE A 475 -29.51 33.40 14.89
CA PHE A 475 -29.03 33.95 16.16
C PHE A 475 -29.18 35.47 16.20
N LEU A 476 -28.69 36.16 15.16
CA LEU A 476 -28.79 37.63 15.04
C LEU A 476 -30.26 38.08 15.00
N ALA A 477 -31.09 37.44 14.16
CA ALA A 477 -32.51 37.78 14.07
C ALA A 477 -33.26 37.57 15.39
N MET A 478 -32.90 36.54 16.16
CA MET A 478 -33.46 36.32 17.50
C MET A 478 -32.99 37.39 18.49
N ALA A 479 -31.71 37.76 18.45
CA ALA A 479 -31.16 38.79 19.31
C ALA A 479 -31.84 40.15 19.08
N ASP A 480 -32.01 40.53 17.80
CA ASP A 480 -32.74 41.75 17.41
C ASP A 480 -34.20 41.72 17.88
N ALA A 481 -34.88 40.58 17.72
CA ALA A 481 -36.26 40.42 18.19
C ALA A 481 -36.40 40.53 19.71
N MET A 482 -35.40 40.06 20.49
CA MET A 482 -35.40 40.21 21.95
C MET A 482 -35.11 41.66 22.37
N ARG A 483 -34.21 42.34 21.65
CA ARG A 483 -33.93 43.77 21.88
C ARG A 483 -35.15 44.64 21.58
N ALA A 484 -35.89 44.33 20.50
CA ALA A 484 -37.14 44.99 20.17
C ALA A 484 -38.24 44.79 21.24
N LYS A 485 -38.16 43.74 22.05
CA LYS A 485 -39.03 43.48 23.20
C LYS A 485 -38.57 44.16 24.50
N GLY A 486 -37.50 44.95 24.45
CA GLY A 486 -36.99 45.73 25.59
C GLY A 486 -36.05 44.97 26.52
N LEU A 487 -35.49 43.83 26.10
CA LEU A 487 -34.45 43.15 26.89
C LEU A 487 -33.11 43.88 26.77
N ASP A 488 -32.40 43.97 27.90
CA ASP A 488 -31.01 44.43 27.94
C ASP A 488 -30.05 43.34 27.38
N GLU A 489 -28.78 43.69 27.17
CA GLU A 489 -27.80 42.76 26.58
C GLU A 489 -27.64 41.46 27.38
N ALA A 490 -27.71 41.55 28.71
CA ALA A 490 -27.64 40.39 29.60
C ALA A 490 -28.87 39.47 29.42
N GLY A 491 -30.06 40.05 29.24
CA GLY A 491 -31.29 39.35 28.92
C GLY A 491 -31.25 38.67 27.55
N VAL A 492 -30.83 39.40 26.50
CA VAL A 492 -30.68 38.87 25.14
C VAL A 492 -29.73 37.67 25.12
N ARG A 493 -28.56 37.79 25.77
CA ARG A 493 -27.57 36.72 25.86
C ARG A 493 -28.14 35.47 26.57
N ARG A 494 -28.86 35.66 27.66
CA ARG A 494 -29.47 34.57 28.43
C ARG A 494 -30.51 33.79 27.61
N GLU A 495 -31.38 34.50 26.90
CA GLU A 495 -32.45 33.87 26.11
C GLU A 495 -31.91 33.22 24.83
N THR A 496 -30.95 33.84 24.15
CA THR A 496 -30.31 33.24 22.97
C THR A 496 -29.51 31.99 23.33
N HIS A 497 -28.82 31.96 24.48
CA HIS A 497 -28.04 30.79 24.93
C HIS A 497 -28.89 29.59 25.37
N ARG A 498 -30.19 29.80 25.64
CA ARG A 498 -31.15 28.70 25.88
C ARG A 498 -31.47 27.91 24.61
N VAL A 499 -31.27 28.50 23.43
CA VAL A 499 -31.51 27.81 22.17
C VAL A 499 -30.35 26.86 21.85
N PRO A 500 -30.62 25.57 21.59
CA PRO A 500 -29.59 24.60 21.23
C PRO A 500 -28.75 25.07 20.04
N GLY A 501 -27.42 25.05 20.19
CA GLY A 501 -26.46 25.42 19.16
C GLY A 501 -26.11 26.92 19.07
N PHE A 502 -26.83 27.80 19.76
CA PHE A 502 -26.54 29.24 19.80
C PHE A 502 -25.45 29.60 20.81
N ARG A 503 -25.32 28.81 21.88
CA ARG A 503 -24.26 28.96 22.88
C ARG A 503 -22.85 28.92 22.28
N ALA A 504 -22.64 28.16 21.20
CA ALA A 504 -21.36 28.05 20.50
C ALA A 504 -20.97 29.32 19.71
N LEU A 505 -21.94 30.16 19.34
CA LEU A 505 -21.68 31.45 18.68
C LEU A 505 -21.19 32.49 19.68
N GLY A 506 -21.64 32.39 20.93
CA GLY A 506 -21.13 33.18 22.06
C GLY A 506 -21.68 34.60 22.11
N SER A 507 -21.49 35.39 21.05
CA SER A 507 -21.92 36.78 20.90
C SER A 507 -22.42 37.08 19.48
N GLU A 508 -23.07 38.23 19.32
CA GLU A 508 -23.57 38.73 18.03
C GLU A 508 -22.44 39.13 17.09
N GLU A 509 -21.40 39.78 17.62
CA GLU A 509 -20.18 40.10 16.90
C GLU A 509 -19.55 38.84 16.29
N ARG A 510 -19.39 37.77 17.09
CA ARG A 510 -18.87 36.48 16.61
C ARG A 510 -19.77 35.83 15.57
N ALA A 511 -21.09 36.01 15.66
CA ALA A 511 -22.03 35.50 14.66
C ALA A 511 -21.93 36.27 13.33
N ALA A 512 -21.78 37.60 13.38
CA ALA A 512 -21.56 38.44 12.20
C ALA A 512 -20.19 38.17 11.56
N GLU A 513 -19.13 38.05 12.37
CA GLU A 513 -17.79 37.65 11.92
C GLU A 513 -17.81 36.28 11.25
N LEU A 514 -18.54 35.30 11.80
CA LEU A 514 -18.68 33.98 11.19
C LEU A 514 -19.35 34.06 9.82
N ILE A 515 -20.41 34.86 9.66
CA ILE A 515 -21.08 35.04 8.36
C ILE A 515 -20.11 35.66 7.35
N ALA A 516 -19.43 36.75 7.73
CA ALA A 516 -18.44 37.41 6.87
C ALA A 516 -17.27 36.47 6.51
N TRP A 517 -16.83 35.63 7.45
CA TRP A 517 -15.78 34.63 7.24
C TRP A 517 -16.21 33.50 6.28
N LEU A 518 -17.47 33.06 6.35
CA LEU A 518 -18.03 32.08 5.41
C LEU A 518 -18.20 32.67 4.01
N GLU A 519 -18.69 33.91 3.90
CA GLU A 519 -18.93 34.60 2.62
C GLU A 519 -17.64 35.02 1.91
N GLY A 520 -16.66 35.52 2.67
CA GLY A 520 -15.36 35.92 2.13
C GLY A 520 -14.44 34.75 1.75
N ARG A 521 -14.93 33.50 1.80
CA ARG A 521 -14.12 32.29 1.55
C ARG A 521 -12.88 32.18 2.45
N LYS A 522 -12.82 32.89 3.59
CA LYS A 522 -11.69 32.87 4.53
C LYS A 522 -11.56 31.56 5.33
N HIS A 523 -12.52 30.66 5.19
CA HIS A 523 -12.44 29.27 5.67
C HIS A 523 -11.58 28.35 4.79
N GLN A 524 -11.03 28.93 3.71
CA GLN A 524 -10.20 28.30 2.70
C GLN A 524 -8.71 28.57 2.93
N GLU A 525 -8.29 28.56 4.19
CA GLU A 525 -6.89 28.84 4.51
C GLU A 525 -5.97 27.67 4.13
N LEU A 526 -4.90 28.03 3.42
CA LEU A 526 -3.75 27.19 3.14
C LEU A 526 -3.12 26.77 4.48
N PHE A 527 -2.97 25.47 4.70
CA PHE A 527 -2.13 24.95 5.77
C PHE A 527 -0.82 24.48 5.14
N ASP A 528 0.07 25.42 4.82
CA ASP A 528 1.40 25.04 4.37
C ASP A 528 2.16 24.49 5.57
N LEU A 529 2.62 23.24 5.48
CA LEU A 529 3.69 22.80 6.36
C LEU A 529 4.90 23.66 5.95
N PRO A 530 5.57 24.39 6.86
CA PRO A 530 6.58 25.38 6.49
C PRO A 530 7.68 24.73 5.65
N TRP A 531 7.81 25.08 4.36
CA TRP A 531 9.00 24.72 3.57
C TRP A 531 10.22 25.35 4.27
N PRO A 532 11.36 24.66 4.41
CA PRO A 532 12.55 25.34 4.93
C PRO A 532 12.82 26.54 4.03
N ALA A 533 12.74 27.75 4.59
CA ALA A 533 13.23 28.92 3.90
C ALA A 533 14.68 28.62 3.51
N GLU A 534 15.07 28.90 2.27
CA GLU A 534 16.47 28.80 1.85
C GLU A 534 17.37 29.81 2.59
N ASP A 535 16.81 30.64 3.47
CA ASP A 535 17.55 31.59 4.29
C ASP A 535 17.18 31.45 5.77
N GLY A 536 18.16 31.02 6.57
CA GLY A 536 18.24 31.30 8.00
C GLY A 536 17.27 30.54 8.90
N VAL A 537 17.75 29.43 9.47
CA VAL A 537 17.27 28.95 10.77
C VAL A 537 17.30 30.14 11.75
N PRO A 538 16.16 30.59 12.32
CA PRO A 538 16.23 31.45 13.48
C PRO A 538 16.80 30.56 14.59
N GLY A 539 18.00 30.90 15.05
CA GLY A 539 18.66 30.29 16.20
C GLY A 539 17.85 30.53 17.48
N GLY A 540 16.72 29.85 17.61
CA GLY A 540 16.22 29.46 18.91
C GLY A 540 17.09 28.28 19.35
N GLU A 541 18.08 28.58 20.18
CA GLU A 541 18.77 27.58 20.99
C GLU A 541 17.72 26.75 21.73
N ILE A 542 17.34 25.60 21.17
CA ILE A 542 16.96 24.49 22.02
C ILE A 542 18.30 23.97 22.52
N ALA A 543 18.73 24.48 23.68
CA ALA A 543 19.81 23.89 24.43
C ALA A 543 19.43 22.43 24.72
N ILE A 544 19.89 21.51 23.87
CA ILE A 544 19.88 20.08 24.17
C ILE A 544 21.05 19.87 25.14
N GLU A 545 20.85 20.23 26.42
CA GLU A 545 21.89 20.19 27.45
C GLU A 545 22.41 18.78 27.78
N ASN A 546 21.97 17.72 27.08
CA ASN A 546 22.35 16.34 27.40
C ASN A 546 23.10 15.56 26.30
N LEU A 547 23.50 16.20 25.19
CA LEU A 547 24.36 15.54 24.19
C LEU A 547 25.75 15.12 24.74
N PRO A 548 26.44 15.93 25.58
CA PRO A 548 27.69 15.51 26.20
C PRO A 548 27.51 14.38 27.22
N ALA A 549 26.37 14.34 27.93
CA ALA A 549 26.05 13.30 28.91
C ALA A 549 25.78 11.95 28.23
N ALA A 550 25.06 11.94 27.10
CA ALA A 550 24.83 10.73 26.31
C ALA A 550 26.12 10.20 25.67
N ALA A 551 27.00 11.09 25.18
CA ALA A 551 28.30 10.70 24.66
C ALA A 551 29.27 10.19 25.75
N ALA A 552 29.23 10.79 26.94
CA ALA A 552 30.02 10.35 28.10
C ALA A 552 29.55 8.99 28.65
N LEU A 553 28.24 8.73 28.69
CA LEU A 553 27.67 7.43 29.05
C LEU A 553 28.05 6.33 28.04
N LEU A 554 28.07 6.66 26.75
CA LEU A 554 28.49 5.72 25.70
C LEU A 554 30.00 5.42 25.76
N GLN A 555 30.82 6.40 26.13
CA GLN A 555 32.26 6.19 26.35
C GLN A 555 32.54 5.43 27.66
N GLN A 556 31.79 5.68 28.73
CA GLN A 556 31.88 4.94 29.99
C GLN A 556 31.44 3.48 29.81
N ALA A 557 30.37 3.21 29.06
CA ALA A 557 29.94 1.85 28.71
C ALA A 557 30.97 1.08 27.86
N LYS A 558 31.67 1.78 26.95
CA LYS A 558 32.77 1.20 26.16
C LYS A 558 34.05 0.98 26.98
N ALA A 559 34.34 1.86 27.93
CA ALA A 559 35.50 1.74 28.83
C ALA A 559 35.30 0.68 29.93
N ALA A 560 34.05 0.38 30.30
CA ALA A 560 33.70 -0.61 31.31
C ALA A 560 33.76 -2.08 30.82
N GLY A 561 34.20 -2.33 29.58
CA GLY A 561 34.51 -3.69 29.11
C GLY A 561 33.29 -4.60 28.90
N ALA A 562 32.09 -4.05 28.67
CA ALA A 562 30.90 -4.83 28.35
C ALA A 562 30.93 -5.29 26.88
N ALA A 563 31.78 -6.26 26.59
CA ALA A 563 31.83 -6.97 25.31
C ALA A 563 30.93 -8.22 25.28
N ASP A 564 30.18 -8.52 26.35
CA ASP A 564 29.30 -9.70 26.37
C ASP A 564 27.87 -9.32 26.77
N GLY A 565 26.97 -9.40 25.80
CA GLY A 565 25.61 -8.87 25.83
C GLY A 565 24.66 -9.65 26.73
N SER A 566 24.85 -9.56 28.04
CA SER A 566 24.03 -10.28 29.02
C SER A 566 23.44 -9.44 30.16
N ASP A 567 23.64 -8.11 30.18
CA ASP A 567 23.02 -7.26 31.21
C ASP A 567 21.78 -6.51 30.69
N GLU A 568 20.60 -6.88 31.19
CA GLU A 568 19.28 -6.32 30.83
C GLU A 568 19.04 -4.89 31.37
N ARG A 569 20.00 -4.29 32.10
CA ARG A 569 19.88 -2.91 32.63
C ARG A 569 20.55 -1.82 31.78
N VAL A 570 21.21 -2.16 30.67
CA VAL A 570 21.71 -1.22 29.64
C VAL A 570 20.80 -1.28 28.43
#